data_AF-A0A2T5BAB6-F1
#
_entry.id   AF-A0A2T5BAB6-F1
#
_cell.length_a   1.000
_cell.length_b   1.000
_cell.length_c   1.000
_cell.angle_alpha   90.00
_cell.angle_beta   90.00
_cell.angle_gamma   90.00
#
_symmetry.space_group_name_H-M   'P 1'
#
loop_
_entity.id
_entity.type
_entity.pdbx_description
1 polymer ?
#
loop_
_entity_poly.entity_id
_entity_poly.type
_entity_poly.pdbx_seq_one_letter_code
_entity_poly.pdbx_strand_id
1 'polypeptide(L)'
;MSAPDGSPVGAERSIGQLFASATAEMSALVHDEIALAKAQLKQDVKRGATSGGAFTVAAAILVFSLPMLNFALAYGIHAWTGGHNGEDGWNLGWCFLLSFAANVLIAAVLALIGIVFAKKAKKGQGPQKVAASMKETANVLQKAKPHPRPELPAIEDRTPEAIEAVARSSS
;
A
#
# COMPACT_ATOMS: atom_id res chain seq x y z
N MET A 1 -0.58 45.42 -54.77
CA MET A 1 -1.95 45.30 -54.24
C MET A 1 -2.12 43.86 -53.77
N SER A 2 -1.79 43.50 -52.54
CA SER A 2 -2.45 43.83 -51.25
C SER A 2 -3.74 43.06 -51.03
N ALA A 3 -3.68 42.09 -50.11
CA ALA A 3 -4.60 41.98 -48.97
C ALA A 3 -3.95 41.11 -47.88
N PRO A 4 -4.27 41.34 -46.60
CA PRO A 4 -3.30 41.30 -45.48
C PRO A 4 -3.61 40.25 -44.40
N ASP A 5 -2.66 40.14 -43.46
CA ASP A 5 -2.67 39.69 -42.05
C ASP A 5 -3.90 39.02 -41.41
N GLY A 6 -3.58 38.13 -40.45
CA GLY A 6 -4.35 38.08 -39.21
C GLY A 6 -4.58 36.69 -38.63
N SER A 7 -3.53 35.97 -38.26
CA SER A 7 -3.68 35.10 -37.07
C SER A 7 -3.98 36.04 -35.90
N PRO A 8 -5.11 35.90 -35.19
CA PRO A 8 -5.41 36.78 -34.07
C PRO A 8 -4.48 36.41 -32.91
N VAL A 9 -3.29 37.03 -32.88
CA VAL A 9 -2.36 37.02 -31.73
C VAL A 9 -2.85 37.99 -30.62
N GLY A 10 -4.14 38.33 -30.60
CA GLY A 10 -4.66 39.41 -29.76
C GLY A 10 -6.14 39.32 -29.40
N ALA A 11 -6.76 38.14 -29.45
CA ALA A 11 -7.99 37.96 -28.67
C ALA A 11 -7.55 37.81 -27.20
N GLU A 12 -7.68 38.88 -26.40
CA GLU A 12 -7.43 38.82 -24.95
C GLU A 12 -8.16 37.60 -24.40
N ARG A 13 -7.39 36.56 -24.05
CA ARG A 13 -7.97 35.32 -23.58
C ARG A 13 -8.72 35.68 -22.30
N SER A 14 -10.04 35.46 -22.31
CA SER A 14 -10.87 35.85 -21.16
C SER A 14 -10.28 35.23 -19.89
N ILE A 15 -10.36 35.94 -18.77
CA ILE A 15 -9.86 35.48 -17.46
C ILE A 15 -10.35 34.04 -17.18
N GLY A 16 -11.60 33.73 -17.56
CA GLY A 16 -12.17 32.38 -17.43
C GLY A 16 -11.50 31.33 -18.33
N GLN A 17 -11.09 31.69 -19.54
CA GLN A 17 -10.35 30.79 -20.43
C GLN A 17 -8.88 30.57 -20.01
N LEU A 18 -8.25 31.54 -19.32
CA LEU A 18 -6.91 31.38 -18.73
C LEU A 18 -6.96 30.50 -17.47
N PHE A 19 -7.97 30.70 -16.63
CA PHE A 19 -8.18 29.88 -15.44
C PHE A 19 -8.55 28.43 -15.81
N ALA A 20 -9.39 28.25 -16.83
CA ALA A 20 -9.73 26.94 -17.35
C ALA A 20 -8.51 26.20 -17.93
N SER A 21 -7.63 26.88 -18.67
CA SER A 21 -6.41 26.25 -19.18
C SER A 21 -5.41 25.94 -18.06
N ALA A 22 -5.20 26.85 -17.11
CA ALA A 22 -4.31 26.62 -15.97
C ALA A 22 -4.79 25.44 -15.10
N THR A 23 -6.10 25.34 -14.89
CA THR A 23 -6.70 24.21 -14.16
C THR A 23 -6.57 22.90 -14.94
N ALA A 24 -6.73 22.94 -16.26
CA ALA A 24 -6.54 21.76 -17.11
C ALA A 24 -5.08 21.27 -17.09
N GLU A 25 -4.09 22.17 -17.15
CA GLU A 25 -2.68 21.80 -17.05
C GLU A 25 -2.31 21.24 -15.67
N MET A 26 -2.83 21.84 -14.59
CA MET A 26 -2.66 21.28 -13.25
C MET A 26 -3.29 19.88 -13.15
N SER A 27 -4.47 19.68 -13.74
CA SER A 27 -5.14 18.38 -13.75
C SER A 27 -4.37 17.34 -14.57
N ALA A 28 -3.71 17.75 -15.65
CA ALA A 28 -2.84 16.87 -16.44
C ALA A 28 -1.59 16.46 -15.64
N LEU A 29 -0.97 17.41 -14.92
CA LEU A 29 0.19 17.15 -14.07
C LEU A 29 -0.12 16.13 -12.96
N VAL A 30 -1.26 16.30 -12.28
CA VAL A 30 -1.72 15.38 -11.23
C VAL A 30 -1.98 13.99 -11.80
N HIS A 31 -2.54 13.89 -13.01
CA HIS A 31 -2.79 12.60 -13.65
C HIS A 31 -1.48 11.86 -13.97
N ASP A 32 -0.45 12.60 -14.37
CA ASP A 32 0.88 12.05 -14.66
C ASP A 32 1.59 11.57 -13.39
N GLU A 33 1.50 12.34 -12.30
CA GLU A 33 2.04 11.94 -10.98
C GLU A 33 1.35 10.68 -10.45
N ILE A 34 0.03 10.56 -10.63
CA ILE A 34 -0.74 9.35 -10.28
C ILE A 34 -0.34 8.19 -11.18
N ALA A 35 -0.14 8.41 -12.48
CA ALA A 35 0.29 7.37 -13.40
C ALA A 35 1.66 6.83 -13.01
N LEU A 36 2.58 7.72 -12.63
CA LEU A 36 3.90 7.37 -12.10
C LEU A 36 3.80 6.59 -10.78
N ALA A 37 3.06 7.10 -9.79
CA ALA A 37 2.86 6.43 -8.51
C ALA A 37 2.23 5.04 -8.70
N LYS A 38 1.31 4.90 -9.66
CA LYS A 38 0.71 3.61 -10.02
C LYS A 38 1.71 2.67 -10.67
N ALA A 39 2.61 3.17 -11.52
CA ALA A 39 3.69 2.37 -12.09
C ALA A 39 4.67 1.90 -11.00
N GLN A 40 5.03 2.79 -10.06
CA GLN A 40 5.88 2.46 -8.93
C GLN A 40 5.23 1.43 -8.00
N LEU A 41 3.95 1.61 -7.65
CA LEU A 41 3.18 0.63 -6.88
C LEU A 41 3.12 -0.72 -7.57
N LYS A 42 2.87 -0.77 -8.89
CA LYS A 42 2.89 -2.03 -9.65
C LYS A 42 4.26 -2.68 -9.63
N GLN A 43 5.33 -1.89 -9.73
CA GLN A 43 6.70 -2.38 -9.67
C GLN A 43 7.04 -2.91 -8.27
N ASP A 44 6.60 -2.25 -7.22
CA ASP A 44 6.77 -2.67 -5.84
C ASP A 44 5.96 -3.94 -5.54
N VAL A 45 4.73 -4.03 -6.03
CA VAL A 45 3.92 -5.26 -5.95
C VAL A 45 4.58 -6.39 -6.71
N LYS A 46 5.09 -6.15 -7.92
CA LYS A 46 5.79 -7.18 -8.70
C LYS A 46 7.05 -7.66 -7.97
N ARG A 47 7.87 -6.73 -7.45
CA ARG A 47 9.07 -7.06 -6.67
C ARG A 47 8.73 -7.80 -5.38
N GLY A 48 7.69 -7.36 -4.66
CA GLY A 48 7.17 -7.99 -3.46
C GLY A 48 6.60 -9.39 -3.74
N ALA A 49 5.90 -9.58 -4.86
CA ALA A 49 5.36 -10.86 -5.27
C ALA A 49 6.46 -11.84 -5.71
N THR A 50 7.44 -11.39 -6.50
CA THR A 50 8.57 -12.23 -6.92
C THR A 50 9.41 -12.67 -5.72
N SER A 51 9.75 -11.73 -4.83
CA SER A 51 10.49 -12.06 -3.61
C SER A 51 9.67 -12.95 -2.68
N GLY A 52 8.40 -12.61 -2.43
CA GLY A 52 7.49 -13.41 -1.61
C GLY A 52 7.29 -14.83 -2.14
N GLY A 53 7.12 -14.99 -3.45
CA GLY A 53 7.03 -16.30 -4.10
C GLY A 53 8.31 -17.12 -3.96
N ALA A 54 9.47 -16.53 -4.25
CA ALA A 54 10.76 -17.20 -4.09
C ALA A 54 11.03 -17.61 -2.64
N PHE A 55 10.71 -16.74 -1.67
CA PHE A 55 10.83 -17.06 -0.24
C PHE A 55 9.90 -18.21 0.18
N THR A 56 8.70 -18.30 -0.40
CA THR A 56 7.76 -19.40 -0.10
C THR A 56 8.31 -20.74 -0.59
N VAL A 57 8.84 -20.78 -1.82
CA VAL A 57 9.47 -21.99 -2.37
C VAL A 57 10.72 -22.36 -1.59
N ALA A 58 11.59 -21.39 -1.25
CA ALA A 58 12.77 -21.64 -0.44
C ALA A 58 12.42 -22.18 0.95
N ALA A 59 11.40 -21.62 1.61
CA ALA A 59 10.90 -22.12 2.89
C ALA A 59 10.35 -23.54 2.76
N ALA A 60 9.61 -23.86 1.70
CA ALA A 60 9.11 -25.20 1.45
C ALA A 60 10.25 -26.21 1.25
N ILE A 61 11.28 -25.85 0.48
CA ILE A 61 12.47 -26.70 0.27
C ILE A 61 13.20 -26.91 1.61
N LEU A 62 13.40 -25.86 2.41
CA LEU A 62 14.03 -25.97 3.73
C LEU A 62 13.25 -26.93 4.64
N VAL A 63 11.92 -26.78 4.73
CA VAL A 63 11.07 -27.67 5.53
C VAL A 63 11.13 -29.11 5.01
N PHE A 64 11.07 -29.30 3.69
CA PHE A 64 11.17 -30.62 3.07
C PHE A 64 12.54 -31.27 3.27
N SER A 65 13.60 -30.47 3.41
CA SER A 65 14.96 -30.96 3.68
C SER A 65 15.23 -31.33 5.14
N LEU A 66 14.35 -30.94 6.09
CA LEU A 66 14.54 -31.17 7.53
C LEU A 66 14.79 -32.64 7.90
N PRO A 67 14.06 -33.64 7.35
CA PRO A 67 14.34 -35.04 7.68
C PRO A 67 15.78 -35.41 7.30
N MET A 68 16.22 -35.01 6.10
CA MET A 68 17.56 -35.32 5.60
C MET A 68 18.66 -34.59 6.40
N LEU A 69 18.41 -33.33 6.79
CA LEU A 69 19.28 -32.58 7.69
C LEU A 69 19.40 -33.26 9.05
N ASN A 70 18.31 -33.81 9.58
CA ASN A 70 18.30 -34.52 10.86
C ASN A 70 19.12 -35.82 10.79
N PHE A 71 19.03 -36.57 9.69
CA PHE A 71 19.91 -37.71 9.43
C PHE A 71 21.38 -37.28 9.38
N ALA A 72 21.70 -36.24 8.60
CA ALA A 72 23.07 -35.75 8.47
C ALA A 72 23.66 -35.30 9.82
N LEU A 73 22.90 -34.57 10.63
CA LEU A 73 23.30 -34.16 11.98
C LEU A 73 23.46 -35.37 12.91
N ALA A 74 22.54 -36.32 12.90
CA ALA A 74 22.61 -37.50 13.77
C ALA A 74 23.86 -38.33 13.48
N TYR A 75 24.15 -38.58 12.19
CA TYR A 75 25.38 -39.26 11.78
C TYR A 75 26.63 -38.43 12.05
N GLY A 76 26.56 -37.10 11.89
CA GLY A 76 27.66 -36.19 12.21
C GLY A 76 28.01 -36.19 13.71
N ILE A 77 27.01 -36.13 14.58
CA ILE A 77 27.18 -36.22 16.04
C ILE A 77 27.75 -37.58 16.41
N HIS A 78 27.18 -38.66 15.86
CA HIS A 78 27.65 -40.02 16.13
C HIS A 78 29.13 -40.21 15.72
N ALA A 79 29.51 -39.71 14.54
CA ALA A 79 30.90 -39.73 14.06
C ALA A 79 31.83 -38.91 14.96
N TRP A 80 31.40 -37.74 15.43
CA TRP A 80 32.17 -36.89 16.33
C TRP A 80 32.38 -37.50 17.73
N THR A 81 31.38 -38.23 18.24
CA THR A 81 31.46 -38.91 19.56
C THR A 81 32.31 -40.19 19.59
N GLY A 82 33.06 -40.50 18.52
CA GLY A 82 33.99 -41.65 18.50
C GLY A 82 33.46 -42.90 17.80
N GLY A 83 32.30 -42.83 17.13
CA GLY A 83 31.73 -43.95 16.36
C GLY A 83 32.62 -44.49 15.22
N HIS A 84 33.65 -43.73 14.80
CA HIS A 84 34.60 -44.18 13.78
C HIS A 84 35.64 -45.19 14.30
N ASN A 85 35.84 -45.30 15.61
CA ASN A 85 36.83 -46.18 16.24
C ASN A 85 36.21 -47.40 16.94
N GLY A 86 34.93 -47.68 16.71
CA GLY A 86 34.29 -48.98 16.99
C GLY A 86 33.78 -49.24 18.41
N GLU A 87 34.29 -48.58 19.46
CA GLU A 87 34.08 -49.12 20.83
C GLU A 87 33.13 -48.35 21.76
N ASP A 88 32.83 -47.05 21.58
CA ASP A 88 32.01 -46.29 22.55
C ASP A 88 31.11 -45.18 21.94
N GLY A 89 30.54 -45.42 20.75
CA GLY A 89 29.65 -44.43 20.12
C GLY A 89 28.34 -44.23 20.90
N TRP A 90 27.89 -42.98 21.06
CA TRP A 90 26.58 -42.69 21.65
C TRP A 90 25.48 -43.36 20.82
N ASN A 91 24.50 -43.97 21.50
CA ASN A 91 23.39 -44.66 20.84
C ASN A 91 22.69 -43.71 19.85
N LEU A 92 22.50 -44.19 18.62
CA LEU A 92 22.04 -43.40 17.48
C LEU A 92 20.71 -42.69 17.75
N GLY A 93 19.83 -43.27 18.58
CA GLY A 93 18.58 -42.66 19.00
C GLY A 93 18.79 -41.33 19.74
N TRP A 94 19.80 -41.24 20.61
CA TRP A 94 20.14 -39.98 21.29
C TRP A 94 20.68 -38.94 20.31
N CYS A 95 21.45 -39.35 19.31
CA CYS A 95 21.94 -38.44 18.26
C CYS A 95 20.79 -37.86 17.42
N PHE A 96 19.76 -38.65 17.10
CA PHE A 96 18.55 -38.16 16.44
C PHE A 96 17.76 -37.19 17.33
N LEU A 97 17.65 -37.48 18.62
CA LEU A 97 16.96 -36.62 19.58
C LEU A 97 17.70 -35.29 19.76
N LEU A 98 19.03 -35.31 19.84
CA LEU A 98 19.86 -34.11 19.91
C LEU A 98 19.75 -33.27 18.64
N SER A 99 19.79 -33.91 17.46
CA SER A 99 19.63 -33.25 16.17
C SER A 99 18.26 -32.58 16.04
N PHE A 100 17.21 -33.26 16.52
CA PHE A 100 15.87 -32.69 16.57
C PHE A 100 15.81 -31.49 17.53
N ALA A 101 16.35 -31.63 18.75
CA ALA A 101 16.41 -30.56 19.73
C ALA A 101 17.19 -29.33 19.20
N ALA A 102 18.29 -29.53 18.48
CA ALA A 102 19.04 -28.46 17.83
C ALA A 102 18.21 -27.73 16.77
N ASN A 103 17.50 -28.46 15.91
CA ASN A 103 16.60 -27.86 14.92
C ASN A 103 15.45 -27.08 15.57
N VAL A 104 14.87 -27.60 16.66
CA VAL A 104 13.82 -26.92 17.43
C VAL A 104 14.36 -25.63 18.06
N LEU A 105 15.58 -25.64 18.62
CA LEU A 105 16.21 -24.43 19.16
C LEU A 105 16.41 -23.37 18.07
N ILE A 106 16.95 -23.76 16.91
CA ILE A 106 17.13 -22.84 15.77
C ILE A 106 15.79 -22.27 15.32
N ALA A 107 14.76 -23.12 15.19
CA ALA A 107 13.41 -22.69 14.83
C ALA A 107 12.82 -21.71 15.86
N ALA A 108 13.03 -21.96 17.17
CA ALA A 108 12.59 -21.07 18.22
C ALA A 108 13.29 -19.69 18.14
N VAL A 109 14.60 -19.65 17.92
CA VAL A 109 15.34 -18.39 17.74
C VAL A 109 14.83 -17.63 16.51
N LEU A 110 14.67 -18.30 15.37
CA LEU A 110 14.12 -17.69 14.15
C LEU A 110 12.71 -17.14 14.36
N ALA A 111 11.85 -17.88 15.07
CA ALA A 111 10.50 -17.44 15.41
C ALA A 111 10.52 -16.20 16.32
N LEU A 112 11.40 -16.16 17.33
CA LEU A 112 11.57 -15.00 18.19
C LEU A 112 12.03 -13.77 17.40
N ILE A 113 13.02 -13.92 16.52
CA ILE A 113 13.46 -12.83 15.63
C ILE A 113 12.30 -12.36 14.76
N GLY A 114 11.56 -13.28 14.13
CA GLY A 114 10.39 -12.97 13.33
C GLY A 114 9.32 -12.19 14.10
N ILE A 115 9.04 -12.59 15.35
CA ILE A 115 8.10 -11.88 16.23
C ILE A 115 8.61 -10.48 16.58
N VAL A 116 9.89 -10.32 16.89
CA VAL A 116 10.50 -9.01 17.20
C VAL A 116 10.40 -8.08 15.99
N PHE A 117 10.74 -8.56 14.81
CA PHE A 117 10.60 -7.80 13.56
C PHE A 117 9.14 -7.46 13.26
N ALA A 118 8.23 -8.42 13.41
CA ALA A 118 6.79 -8.19 13.22
C ALA A 118 6.24 -7.18 14.22
N LYS A 119 6.66 -7.22 15.49
CA LYS A 119 6.31 -6.21 16.50
C LYS A 119 6.85 -4.83 16.13
N LYS A 120 8.09 -4.76 15.62
CA LYS A 120 8.70 -3.50 15.16
C LYS A 120 7.94 -2.92 13.96
N ALA A 121 7.57 -3.77 13.00
CA ALA A 121 6.74 -3.39 11.85
C ALA A 121 5.33 -2.95 12.27
N LYS A 122 4.70 -3.65 13.23
CA LYS A 122 3.39 -3.26 13.80
C LYS A 122 3.44 -1.95 14.59
N LYS A 123 4.55 -1.64 15.26
CA LYS A 123 4.74 -0.38 15.98
C LYS A 123 4.92 0.80 15.01
N GLY A 124 5.50 0.55 13.83
CA GLY A 124 5.46 1.44 12.66
C GLY A 124 4.10 1.43 11.97
N GLN A 125 3.04 1.89 12.66
CA GLN A 125 1.64 1.86 12.19
C GLN A 125 1.34 2.75 10.96
N GLY A 126 2.32 3.16 10.16
CA GLY A 126 2.11 4.02 8.99
C GLY A 126 1.13 3.43 7.97
N PRO A 127 1.37 2.22 7.43
CA PRO A 127 0.51 1.64 6.40
C PRO A 127 -0.89 1.23 6.91
N GLN A 128 -0.99 0.71 8.14
CA GLN A 128 -2.27 0.29 8.74
C GLN A 128 -3.15 1.46 9.15
N LYS A 129 -2.58 2.55 9.69
CA LYS A 129 -3.36 3.76 10.00
C LYS A 129 -3.90 4.41 8.73
N VAL A 130 -3.08 4.52 7.69
CA VAL A 130 -3.51 5.08 6.40
C VAL A 130 -4.63 4.24 5.78
N ALA A 131 -4.51 2.90 5.80
CA ALA A 131 -5.58 2.03 5.33
C ALA A 131 -6.86 2.14 6.18
N ALA A 132 -6.73 2.26 7.51
CA ALA A 132 -7.87 2.44 8.41
C ALA A 132 -8.58 3.78 8.19
N SER A 133 -7.84 4.89 8.12
CA SER A 133 -8.40 6.23 7.86
C SER A 133 -9.05 6.31 6.48
N MET A 134 -8.49 5.68 5.44
CA MET A 134 -9.12 5.59 4.12
C MET A 134 -10.46 4.84 4.18
N LYS A 135 -10.52 3.74 4.95
CA LYS A 135 -11.75 2.95 5.14
C LYS A 135 -12.81 3.74 5.91
N GLU A 136 -12.39 4.49 6.91
CA GLU A 136 -13.25 5.37 7.70
C GLU A 136 -13.83 6.49 6.84
N THR A 137 -12.99 7.19 6.08
CA THR A 137 -13.43 8.21 5.12
C THR A 137 -14.41 7.66 4.09
N ALA A 138 -14.14 6.47 3.53
CA ALA A 138 -15.06 5.81 2.60
C ALA A 138 -16.41 5.46 3.24
N ASN A 139 -16.41 5.05 4.52
CA ASN A 139 -17.62 4.75 5.26
C ASN A 139 -18.45 6.01 5.53
N VAL A 140 -17.80 7.12 5.89
CA VAL A 140 -18.46 8.43 6.09
C VAL A 140 -19.08 8.93 4.78
N LEU A 141 -18.36 8.83 3.66
CA LEU A 141 -18.89 9.20 2.34
C LEU A 141 -20.05 8.31 1.89
N GLN A 142 -20.03 7.00 2.16
CA GLN A 142 -21.17 6.13 1.87
C GLN A 142 -22.39 6.46 2.73
N LYS A 143 -22.18 6.90 3.98
CA LYS A 143 -23.25 7.23 4.91
C LYS A 143 -23.86 8.61 4.62
N ALA A 144 -23.09 9.51 4.01
CA ALA A 144 -23.57 10.76 3.48
C ALA A 144 -24.33 10.52 2.16
N LYS A 145 -25.62 10.18 2.26
CA LYS A 145 -26.53 10.15 1.10
C LYS A 145 -26.51 11.53 0.42
N PRO A 146 -26.36 11.62 -0.93
CA PRO A 146 -26.53 12.87 -1.65
C PRO A 146 -27.92 13.42 -1.34
N HIS A 147 -28.00 14.55 -0.64
CA HIS A 147 -29.28 15.20 -0.41
C HIS A 147 -29.75 15.78 -1.74
N PRO A 148 -30.94 15.41 -2.23
CA PRO A 148 -31.60 16.15 -3.30
C PRO A 148 -31.67 17.60 -2.83
N ARG A 149 -31.08 18.52 -3.61
CA ARG A 149 -31.25 19.96 -3.41
C ARG A 149 -32.77 20.19 -3.34
N PRO A 150 -33.32 20.76 -2.25
CA PRO A 150 -34.71 21.19 -2.26
C PRO A 150 -34.86 22.14 -3.46
N GLU A 151 -35.73 21.78 -4.40
CA GLU A 151 -36.19 22.68 -5.45
C GLU A 151 -36.63 23.96 -4.71
N LEU A 152 -35.87 25.05 -4.82
CA LEU A 152 -36.31 26.32 -4.28
C LEU A 152 -37.66 26.63 -4.93
N PRO A 153 -38.75 26.83 -4.17
CA PRO A 153 -40.00 27.27 -4.77
C PRO A 153 -39.70 28.52 -5.57
N ALA A 154 -40.11 28.52 -6.84
CA ALA A 154 -39.90 29.60 -7.78
C ALA A 154 -40.14 30.93 -7.06
N ILE A 155 -39.14 31.80 -7.08
CA ILE A 155 -39.26 33.18 -6.62
C ILE A 155 -40.12 33.90 -7.65
N GLU A 156 -41.42 33.62 -7.65
CA GLU A 156 -42.38 34.21 -8.60
C GLU A 156 -43.24 35.28 -7.91
N ASP A 157 -43.28 35.31 -6.57
CA ASP A 157 -44.32 36.08 -5.84
C ASP A 157 -43.80 37.10 -4.80
N ARG A 158 -42.48 37.38 -4.76
CA ARG A 158 -41.91 38.39 -3.83
C ARG A 158 -41.20 39.56 -4.50
N THR A 159 -41.22 39.60 -5.82
CA THR A 159 -40.50 40.62 -6.58
C THR A 159 -41.08 42.02 -6.38
N PRO A 160 -42.40 42.31 -6.45
CA PRO A 160 -42.84 43.71 -6.47
C PRO A 160 -42.62 44.48 -5.15
N GLU A 161 -42.73 43.84 -3.99
CA GLU A 161 -42.62 44.56 -2.70
C GLU A 161 -41.16 44.87 -2.29
N ALA A 162 -40.22 43.98 -2.64
CA ALA A 162 -38.82 44.14 -2.24
C ALA A 162 -38.11 45.25 -3.05
N ILE A 163 -38.48 45.45 -4.32
CA ILE A 163 -37.96 46.56 -5.16
C ILE A 163 -38.56 47.90 -4.74
N GLU A 164 -39.83 47.96 -4.34
CA GLU A 164 -40.47 49.21 -3.89
C GLU A 164 -39.95 49.68 -2.52
N ALA A 165 -39.65 48.73 -1.61
CA ALA A 165 -39.03 49.03 -0.32
C ALA A 165 -37.60 49.59 -0.46
N VAL A 166 -36.84 49.15 -1.46
CA VAL A 166 -35.50 49.67 -1.76
C VAL A 166 -35.54 51.06 -2.41
N ALA A 167 -36.54 51.33 -3.26
CA ALA A 167 -36.68 52.62 -3.93
C ALA A 167 -37.09 53.76 -2.97
N ARG A 168 -37.89 53.46 -1.94
CA ARG A 168 -38.42 54.46 -1.00
C ARG A 168 -37.42 54.89 0.09
N SER A 169 -36.32 54.16 0.26
CA SER A 169 -35.29 54.44 1.28
C SER A 169 -34.14 55.35 0.79
N SER A 170 -34.14 55.77 -0.48
CA SER A 170 -33.05 56.56 -1.06
C SER A 170 -33.48 57.96 -1.54
N SER A 171 -34.62 58.48 -1.08
CA SER A 171 -35.04 59.88 -1.31
C SER A 171 -35.04 60.67 -0.02
#